data_AF-A0A1Q6M809-F1
#
_entry.id   AF-A0A1Q6M809-F1
#
_cell.length_a   1.000
_cell.length_b   1.000
_cell.length_c   1.000
_cell.angle_alpha   90.00
_cell.angle_beta   90.00
_cell.angle_gamma   90.00
#
_symmetry.space_group_name_H-M   'P 1'
#
loop_
_entity.id
_entity.type
_entity.pdbx_description
1 polymer ?
#
loop_
_entity_poly.entity_id
_entity_poly.type
_entity_poly.pdbx_seq_one_letter_code
_entity_poly.pdbx_strand_id
1 'polypeptide(L)'
;MTKREFLRRLRKKLNCNDKDDIIAYYNELIEDKMDKTGLTEEEVIDRLDDIDDIVRKTNSQSGVYQKIKYDEDEIPKKKHKSSSGNILTKILYFPMAIVAFALYLALICLCVSLGLSLGLSGIAMIIFGIINLHTSISQGVIMISLGILSIGLTLIVVPLIYKLVALIITLIKKLYKKIALIITGGVFCEN
;
A
#
# COMPACT_ATOMS: atom_id res chain seq x y z
N MET A 1 0.19 -31.16 30.01
CA MET A 1 0.66 -30.19 31.03
C MET A 1 -0.06 -28.88 30.80
N THR A 2 -0.42 -28.13 31.84
CA THR A 2 -1.18 -26.87 31.65
C THR A 2 -0.27 -25.74 31.16
N LYS A 3 -0.84 -24.76 30.45
CA LYS A 3 -0.13 -23.56 29.98
C LYS A 3 0.60 -22.84 31.12
N ARG A 4 -0.07 -22.68 32.26
CA ARG A 4 0.49 -22.05 33.46
C ARG A 4 1.71 -22.81 33.99
N GLU A 5 1.66 -24.15 33.93
CA GLU A 5 2.76 -24.98 34.38
C GLU A 5 3.95 -24.95 33.43
N PHE A 6 3.70 -24.98 32.11
CA PHE A 6 4.72 -24.85 31.08
C PHE A 6 5.49 -23.54 31.22
N LEU A 7 4.80 -22.39 31.25
CA LEU A 7 5.42 -21.07 31.37
C LEU A 7 6.20 -20.93 32.69
N ARG A 8 5.69 -21.48 33.80
CA ARG A 8 6.39 -21.47 35.09
C ARG A 8 7.69 -22.27 35.03
N ARG A 9 7.68 -23.45 34.41
CA ARG A 9 8.88 -24.30 34.24
C ARG A 9 9.91 -23.64 33.32
N LEU A 10 9.45 -23.06 32.22
CA LEU A 10 10.29 -22.31 31.27
C LEU A 10 10.97 -21.12 31.97
N ARG A 11 10.19 -20.31 32.71
CA ARG A 11 10.71 -19.14 33.43
C ARG A 11 11.79 -19.49 34.46
N LYS A 12 11.65 -20.65 35.12
CA LYS A 12 12.63 -21.13 36.11
C LYS A 12 13.95 -21.57 35.47
N LYS A 13 13.90 -22.12 34.26
CA LYS A 13 15.10 -22.63 33.54
C LYS A 13 15.81 -21.56 32.71
N LEU A 14 15.12 -20.50 32.30
CA LEU A 14 15.75 -19.38 31.58
C LEU A 14 16.72 -18.62 32.48
N ASN A 15 17.91 -18.28 31.97
CA ASN A 15 18.94 -17.54 32.69
C ASN A 15 19.40 -16.24 31.98
N CYS A 16 18.62 -15.75 31.03
CA CYS A 16 18.87 -14.50 30.31
C CYS A 16 18.23 -13.28 31.00
N ASN A 17 18.52 -12.07 30.54
CA ASN A 17 17.87 -10.85 31.05
C ASN A 17 16.44 -10.68 30.52
N ASP A 18 16.17 -11.15 29.30
CA ASP A 18 14.89 -10.94 28.60
C ASP A 18 13.83 -12.01 28.94
N LYS A 19 13.87 -12.58 30.15
CA LYS A 19 12.99 -13.71 30.54
C LYS A 19 11.51 -13.38 30.36
N ASP A 20 11.11 -12.16 30.68
CA ASP A 20 9.72 -11.76 30.65
C ASP A 20 9.20 -11.63 29.21
N ASP A 21 10.04 -11.16 28.28
CA ASP A 21 9.71 -11.07 26.85
C ASP A 21 9.58 -12.47 26.22
N ILE A 22 10.46 -13.41 26.60
CA ILE A 22 10.39 -14.81 26.14
C ILE A 22 9.09 -15.46 26.63
N ILE A 23 8.75 -15.25 27.90
CA ILE A 23 7.54 -15.81 28.49
C ILE A 23 6.29 -15.19 27.85
N ALA A 24 6.29 -13.88 27.59
CA ALA A 24 5.21 -13.21 26.87
C ALA A 24 5.03 -13.77 25.45
N TYR A 25 6.13 -14.00 24.72
CA TYR A 25 6.11 -14.60 23.39
C TYR A 25 5.47 -16.00 23.39
N TYR A 26 5.89 -16.88 24.30
CA TYR A 26 5.32 -18.22 24.38
C TYR A 26 3.87 -18.21 24.90
N ASN A 27 3.50 -17.24 25.75
CA ASN A 27 2.11 -17.06 26.17
C ASN A 27 1.21 -16.69 24.99
N GLU A 28 1.61 -15.70 24.20
CA GLU A 28 0.89 -15.26 23.00
C GLU A 28 0.85 -16.40 21.96
N LEU A 29 1.96 -17.10 21.73
CA LEU A 29 2.03 -18.21 20.78
C LEU A 29 1.05 -19.35 21.12
N ILE A 30 0.93 -19.70 22.40
CA ILE A 30 0.01 -20.76 22.85
C ILE A 30 -1.44 -20.29 22.69
N GLU A 31 -1.76 -19.05 23.08
CA GLU A 31 -3.11 -18.46 22.91
C GLU A 31 -3.51 -18.41 21.43
N ASP A 32 -2.63 -17.89 20.57
CA ASP A 32 -2.85 -17.80 19.12
C ASP A 32 -3.13 -19.16 18.48
N LYS A 33 -2.46 -20.21 18.97
CA LYS A 33 -2.62 -21.57 18.46
C LYS A 33 -3.93 -22.18 18.91
N MET A 34 -4.30 -22.02 20.19
CA MET A 34 -5.60 -22.46 20.69
C MET A 34 -6.74 -21.80 19.91
N ASP A 35 -6.66 -20.48 19.69
CA ASP A 35 -7.69 -19.73 18.97
C ASP A 35 -7.79 -20.14 17.49
N LYS A 36 -6.66 -20.39 16.81
CA LYS A 36 -6.64 -20.71 15.37
C LYS A 36 -6.97 -22.16 15.05
N THR A 37 -6.60 -23.09 15.93
CA THR A 37 -6.77 -24.54 15.68
C THR A 37 -7.92 -25.16 16.47
N GLY A 38 -8.40 -24.49 17.53
CA GLY A 38 -9.38 -25.04 18.47
C GLY A 38 -8.84 -26.20 19.32
N LEU A 39 -7.51 -26.43 19.30
CA LEU A 39 -6.85 -27.47 20.08
C LEU A 39 -6.83 -27.11 21.57
N THR A 40 -6.80 -28.14 22.41
CA THR A 40 -6.68 -27.95 23.86
C THR A 40 -5.28 -27.48 24.25
N GLU A 41 -5.14 -26.84 25.41
CA GLU A 41 -3.84 -26.35 25.91
C GLU A 41 -2.76 -27.43 25.86
N GLU A 42 -3.12 -28.66 26.22
CA GLU A 42 -2.16 -29.76 26.36
C GLU A 42 -1.63 -30.22 25.00
N GLU A 43 -2.49 -30.28 23.98
CA GLU A 43 -2.11 -30.65 22.61
C GLU A 43 -1.23 -29.60 21.95
N VAL A 44 -1.46 -28.32 22.25
CA VAL A 44 -0.61 -27.23 21.76
C VAL A 44 0.77 -27.33 22.39
N ILE A 45 0.84 -27.62 23.70
CA ILE A 45 2.11 -27.72 24.43
C ILE A 45 2.90 -28.98 24.06
N ASP A 46 2.23 -30.10 23.81
CA ASP A 46 2.87 -31.33 23.32
C ASP A 46 3.52 -31.15 21.95
N ARG A 47 2.94 -30.26 21.13
CA ARG A 47 3.49 -29.85 19.83
C ARG A 47 4.60 -28.79 19.96
N LEU A 48 4.92 -28.30 21.16
CA LEU A 48 6.07 -27.41 21.36
C LEU A 48 7.36 -28.22 21.59
N ASP A 49 8.50 -27.55 21.40
CA ASP A 49 9.82 -28.12 21.68
C ASP A 49 9.93 -28.35 23.19
N ASP A 50 10.76 -29.33 23.58
CA ASP A 50 11.03 -29.54 25.00
C ASP A 50 11.61 -28.26 25.64
N ILE A 51 11.24 -28.01 26.89
CA ILE A 51 11.65 -26.81 27.63
C ILE A 51 13.18 -26.68 27.65
N ASP A 52 13.93 -27.78 27.74
CA ASP A 52 15.40 -27.76 27.72
C ASP A 52 15.97 -27.36 26.36
N ASP A 53 15.29 -27.71 25.27
CA ASP A 53 15.67 -27.30 23.91
C ASP A 53 15.40 -25.81 23.69
N ILE A 54 14.25 -25.32 24.16
CA ILE A 54 13.90 -23.90 24.12
C ILE A 54 14.94 -23.07 24.90
N VAL A 55 15.29 -23.50 26.12
CA VAL A 55 16.27 -22.81 26.96
C VAL A 55 17.66 -22.82 26.33
N ARG A 56 18.09 -23.93 25.74
CA ARG A 56 19.38 -24.03 25.04
C ARG A 56 19.44 -23.09 23.84
N LYS A 57 18.39 -23.05 23.01
CA LYS A 57 18.30 -22.15 21.84
C LYS A 57 18.30 -20.69 22.28
N THR A 58 17.56 -20.38 23.34
CA THR A 58 17.41 -19.00 23.84
C THR A 58 18.67 -18.47 24.53
N ASN A 59 19.41 -19.31 25.25
CA ASN A 59 20.67 -18.92 25.90
C ASN A 59 21.85 -18.84 24.93
N SER A 60 21.83 -19.58 23.82
CA SER A 60 22.92 -19.59 22.83
C SER A 60 22.81 -18.48 21.78
N GLN A 61 21.65 -17.81 21.68
CA GLN A 61 21.37 -16.84 20.64
C GLN A 61 21.01 -15.49 21.28
N SER A 62 22.00 -14.61 21.42
CA SER A 62 21.76 -13.20 21.72
C SER A 62 20.94 -12.58 20.57
N GLY A 63 19.62 -12.48 20.76
CA GLY A 63 18.77 -11.52 20.04
C GLY A 63 18.02 -11.98 18.78
N VAL A 64 17.82 -13.27 18.53
CA VAL A 64 16.96 -13.70 17.39
C VAL A 64 16.08 -14.89 17.79
N TYR A 65 14.82 -14.61 18.12
CA TYR A 65 13.78 -15.63 18.34
C TYR A 65 13.54 -16.39 17.05
N GLN A 66 14.20 -17.54 16.93
CA GLN A 66 14.15 -18.38 15.75
C GLN A 66 12.73 -18.94 15.58
N LYS A 67 12.09 -18.58 14.46
CA LYS A 67 10.82 -19.10 13.99
C LYS A 67 10.86 -20.63 13.99
N ILE A 68 10.16 -21.25 14.94
CA ILE A 68 10.20 -22.70 15.14
C ILE A 68 9.62 -23.38 13.89
N LYS A 69 10.41 -24.25 13.25
CA LYS A 69 9.96 -25.13 12.18
C LYS A 69 9.28 -26.32 12.84
N TYR A 70 7.97 -26.42 12.74
CA TYR A 70 7.26 -27.67 12.99
C TYR A 70 6.95 -28.32 11.64
N ASP A 71 7.34 -29.59 11.51
CA ASP A 71 7.00 -30.43 10.38
C ASP A 71 5.47 -30.51 10.26
N GLU A 72 5.01 -30.05 9.11
CA GLU A 72 3.61 -29.95 8.71
C GLU A 72 3.22 -31.28 8.04
N ASP A 73 3.38 -32.39 8.76
CA ASP A 73 2.92 -33.68 8.28
C ASP A 73 1.47 -33.91 8.74
N GLU A 74 0.63 -34.19 7.74
CA GLU A 74 -0.76 -34.63 7.80
C GLU A 74 -1.89 -33.58 7.95
N ILE A 75 -1.98 -32.60 7.04
CA ILE A 75 -3.28 -32.05 6.63
C ILE A 75 -3.31 -31.81 5.11
N PRO A 76 -4.31 -32.31 4.36
CA PRO A 76 -4.30 -32.29 2.90
C PRO A 76 -4.35 -30.87 2.31
N LYS A 77 -3.43 -30.65 1.38
CA LYS A 77 -3.17 -29.45 0.56
C LYS A 77 -4.44 -28.67 0.18
N LYS A 78 -4.68 -27.55 0.85
CA LYS A 78 -5.14 -26.32 0.16
C LYS A 78 -3.94 -25.42 0.02
N LYS A 79 -3.53 -25.16 -1.23
CA LYS A 79 -2.52 -24.14 -1.56
C LYS A 79 -3.03 -22.75 -1.17
N HIS A 80 -3.03 -22.44 0.12
CA HIS A 80 -3.07 -21.06 0.56
C HIS A 80 -1.62 -20.59 0.51
N LYS A 81 -1.29 -19.81 -0.52
CA LYS A 81 0.00 -19.12 -0.65
C LYS A 81 0.12 -18.22 0.59
N SER A 82 0.76 -18.74 1.65
CA SER A 82 1.08 -18.03 2.87
C SER A 82 2.06 -16.93 2.50
N SER A 83 1.51 -15.78 2.14
CA SER A 83 2.24 -14.53 1.92
C SER A 83 2.67 -13.94 3.29
N SER A 84 3.31 -14.77 4.12
CA SER A 84 3.82 -14.40 5.44
C SER A 84 5.26 -13.89 5.35
N GLY A 85 5.59 -13.19 4.25
CA GLY A 85 6.91 -12.64 3.95
C GLY A 85 6.93 -11.18 3.49
N ASN A 86 5.79 -10.48 3.44
CA ASN A 86 5.71 -9.13 2.82
C ASN A 86 4.89 -8.11 3.63
N ILE A 87 4.82 -8.22 4.95
CA ILE A 87 4.12 -7.20 5.78
C ILE A 87 4.87 -5.87 5.72
N LEU A 88 6.20 -5.91 5.77
CA LEU A 88 7.06 -4.73 5.64
C LEU A 88 6.95 -4.07 4.25
N THR A 89 6.84 -4.89 3.20
CA THR A 89 6.68 -4.43 1.82
C THR A 89 5.32 -3.76 1.59
N LYS A 90 4.24 -4.28 2.20
CA LYS A 90 2.90 -3.67 2.14
C LYS A 90 2.82 -2.33 2.89
N ILE A 91 3.48 -2.21 4.04
CA ILE A 91 3.56 -0.97 4.83
C ILE A 91 4.29 0.14 4.06
N LEU A 92 5.34 -0.18 3.31
CA LEU A 92 6.04 0.81 2.48
C LEU A 92 5.26 1.16 1.19
N TYR A 93 4.44 0.24 0.68
CA TYR A 93 3.66 0.45 -0.54
C TYR A 93 2.44 1.35 -0.34
N PHE A 94 1.82 1.26 0.83
CA PHE A 94 0.63 2.05 1.17
C PHE A 94 0.84 3.57 1.04
N PRO A 95 1.90 4.18 1.61
CA PRO A 95 2.13 5.62 1.44
C PRO A 95 2.49 5.98 -0.01
N MET A 96 3.25 5.14 -0.72
CA MET A 96 3.62 5.41 -2.12
C MET A 96 2.41 5.40 -3.05
N ALA A 97 1.47 4.48 -2.85
CA ALA A 97 0.22 4.41 -3.60
C ALA A 97 -0.67 5.63 -3.33
N ILE A 98 -0.75 6.09 -2.09
CA ILE A 98 -1.50 7.30 -1.71
C ILE A 98 -0.91 8.54 -2.38
N VAL A 99 0.41 8.71 -2.36
CA VAL A 99 1.07 9.85 -3.02
C VAL A 99 0.82 9.84 -4.52
N ALA A 100 0.92 8.68 -5.17
CA ALA A 100 0.64 8.54 -6.59
C ALA A 100 -0.83 8.87 -6.94
N PHE A 101 -1.77 8.45 -6.08
CA PHE A 101 -3.19 8.77 -6.24
C PHE A 101 -3.48 10.26 -6.02
N ALA A 102 -2.85 10.88 -5.01
CA ALA A 102 -2.97 12.30 -4.75
C ALA A 102 -2.43 13.15 -5.92
N LEU A 103 -1.26 12.77 -6.47
CA LEU A 103 -0.69 13.41 -7.66
C LEU A 103 -1.61 13.28 -8.88
N TYR A 104 -2.20 12.10 -9.07
CA TYR A 104 -3.17 11.87 -10.15
C TYR A 104 -4.40 12.78 -10.02
N LEU A 105 -4.96 12.88 -8.81
CA LEU A 105 -6.12 13.72 -8.55
C LEU A 105 -5.79 15.20 -8.71
N ALA A 106 -4.63 15.64 -8.22
CA ALA A 106 -4.14 17.01 -8.41
C ALA A 106 -3.97 17.35 -9.90
N LEU A 107 -3.44 16.42 -10.70
CA LEU A 107 -3.26 16.62 -12.13
C LEU A 107 -4.60 16.73 -12.87
N ILE A 108 -5.59 15.91 -12.51
CA ILE A 108 -6.95 16.06 -13.06
C ILE A 108 -7.54 17.41 -12.70
N CYS A 109 -7.46 17.82 -11.43
CA CYS A 109 -7.96 19.12 -10.98
C CYS A 109 -7.30 20.28 -11.74
N LEU A 110 -5.97 20.23 -11.93
CA LEU A 110 -5.23 21.22 -12.70
C LEU A 110 -5.69 21.25 -14.16
N CYS A 111 -5.83 20.09 -14.80
CA CYS A 111 -6.31 19.98 -16.17
C CYS A 111 -7.73 20.54 -16.37
N VAL A 112 -8.66 20.19 -15.47
CA VAL A 112 -10.04 20.67 -15.51
C VAL A 112 -10.11 22.18 -15.27
N SER A 113 -9.42 22.68 -14.25
CA SER A 113 -9.38 24.11 -13.95
C SER A 113 -8.76 24.94 -15.07
N LEU A 114 -7.70 24.44 -15.73
CA LEU A 114 -7.08 25.11 -16.86
C LEU A 114 -8.02 25.18 -18.08
N GLY A 115 -8.71 24.09 -18.39
CA GLY A 115 -9.70 24.08 -19.48
C GLY A 115 -10.89 25.01 -19.22
N LEU A 116 -11.44 24.98 -18.01
CA LEU A 116 -12.56 25.84 -17.62
C LEU A 116 -12.15 27.32 -17.59
N SER A 117 -11.01 27.66 -16.99
CA SER A 117 -10.56 29.05 -16.90
C SER A 117 -10.30 29.68 -18.26
N LEU A 118 -9.66 28.96 -19.20
CA LEU A 118 -9.44 29.45 -20.56
C LEU A 118 -10.75 29.64 -21.33
N GLY A 119 -11.70 28.70 -21.20
CA GLY A 119 -13.00 28.81 -21.84
C GLY A 119 -13.85 29.96 -21.29
N LEU A 120 -13.97 30.07 -19.97
CA LEU A 120 -14.70 31.17 -19.32
C LEU A 120 -14.06 32.52 -19.60
N SER A 121 -12.73 32.59 -19.57
CA SER A 121 -11.99 33.82 -19.90
C SER A 121 -12.28 34.28 -21.33
N GLY A 122 -12.30 33.37 -22.30
CA GLY A 122 -12.62 33.72 -23.69
C GLY A 122 -14.02 34.28 -23.88
N ILE A 123 -15.02 33.67 -23.25
CA ILE A 123 -16.40 34.17 -23.28
C ILE A 123 -16.51 35.55 -22.62
N ALA A 124 -15.87 35.72 -21.46
CA ALA A 124 -15.86 37.00 -20.75
C ALA A 124 -15.21 38.11 -21.59
N MET A 125 -14.08 37.82 -22.24
CA MET A 125 -13.37 38.78 -23.11
C MET A 125 -14.21 39.21 -24.32
N ILE A 126 -15.01 38.31 -24.90
CA ILE A 126 -15.92 38.67 -26.00
C ILE A 126 -17.01 39.62 -25.50
N ILE A 127 -17.65 39.32 -24.37
CA ILE A 127 -18.69 40.18 -23.78
C ILE A 127 -18.12 41.55 -23.45
N PHE A 128 -16.96 41.60 -22.78
CA PHE A 128 -16.31 42.85 -22.41
C PHE A 128 -15.86 43.65 -23.63
N GLY A 129 -15.41 42.97 -24.69
CA GLY A 129 -15.03 43.60 -25.95
C GLY A 129 -16.21 44.26 -26.67
N ILE A 130 -17.41 43.66 -26.63
CA ILE A 130 -18.64 44.25 -27.19
C ILE A 130 -19.03 45.51 -26.42
N ILE A 131 -18.94 45.49 -25.09
CA ILE A 131 -19.25 46.67 -24.26
C ILE A 131 -18.27 47.81 -24.53
N ASN A 132 -16.98 47.50 -24.70
CA ASN A 132 -15.93 48.50 -24.95
C ASN A 132 -15.90 49.05 -26.38
N LEU A 133 -16.68 48.48 -27.30
CA LEU A 133 -16.77 48.96 -28.68
C LEU A 133 -17.27 50.43 -28.74
N HIS A 134 -18.10 50.83 -27.77
CA HIS A 134 -18.63 52.19 -27.66
C HIS A 134 -17.56 53.21 -27.20
N THR A 135 -16.64 52.79 -26.34
CA THR A 135 -15.59 53.66 -25.80
C THR A 135 -14.41 53.78 -26.75
N SER A 136 -14.00 52.67 -27.35
CA SER A 136 -12.86 52.60 -28.26
C SER A 136 -12.96 51.35 -29.13
N ILE A 137 -13.30 51.55 -30.41
CA ILE A 137 -13.46 50.48 -31.41
C ILE A 137 -12.20 49.60 -31.47
N SER A 138 -11.01 50.19 -31.45
CA SER A 138 -9.74 49.45 -31.49
C SER A 138 -9.60 48.48 -30.31
N GLN A 139 -9.90 48.91 -29.09
CA GLN A 139 -9.78 48.06 -27.90
C GLN A 139 -10.82 46.94 -27.90
N GLY A 140 -12.06 47.24 -28.30
CA GLY A 140 -13.12 46.23 -28.37
C GLY A 140 -12.81 45.11 -29.39
N VAL A 141 -12.30 45.47 -30.58
CA VAL A 141 -11.92 44.48 -31.61
C VAL A 141 -10.76 43.59 -31.16
N ILE A 142 -9.75 44.15 -30.47
CA ILE A 142 -8.63 43.38 -29.92
C ILE A 142 -9.13 42.38 -28.88
N MET A 143 -10.00 42.79 -27.96
CA MET A 143 -10.53 41.90 -26.91
C MET A 143 -11.39 40.77 -27.49
N ILE A 144 -12.25 41.06 -28.47
CA ILE A 144 -13.06 40.04 -29.16
C ILE A 144 -12.14 39.03 -29.86
N SER A 145 -11.12 39.51 -30.56
CA SER A 145 -10.15 38.67 -31.28
C SER A 145 -9.38 37.77 -30.31
N LEU A 146 -8.95 38.29 -29.16
CA LEU A 146 -8.26 37.53 -28.12
C LEU A 146 -9.18 36.48 -27.47
N GLY A 147 -10.47 36.81 -27.27
CA GLY A 147 -11.46 35.89 -26.75
C GLY A 147 -11.78 34.72 -27.70
N ILE A 148 -11.84 34.98 -29.01
CA ILE A 148 -11.98 33.93 -30.03
C ILE A 148 -10.73 33.03 -30.04
N LEU A 149 -9.54 33.63 -29.94
CA LEU A 149 -8.29 32.89 -29.92
C LEU A 149 -8.18 32.00 -28.68
N SER A 150 -8.61 32.47 -27.50
CA SER A 150 -8.58 31.66 -26.28
C SER A 150 -9.59 30.50 -26.29
N ILE A 151 -10.78 30.69 -26.87
CA ILE A 151 -11.74 29.59 -27.10
C ILE A 151 -11.16 28.58 -28.08
N GLY A 152 -10.58 29.04 -29.19
CA GLY A 152 -9.89 28.18 -30.16
C GLY A 152 -8.76 27.38 -29.52
N LEU A 153 -7.95 28.02 -28.66
CA LEU A 153 -6.89 27.36 -27.92
C LEU A 153 -7.44 26.32 -26.94
N THR A 154 -8.56 26.62 -26.26
CA THR A 154 -9.22 25.67 -25.35
C THR A 154 -9.63 24.39 -26.08
N LEU A 155 -10.19 24.50 -27.29
CA LEU A 155 -10.57 23.33 -28.11
C LEU A 155 -9.38 22.43 -28.49
N ILE A 156 -8.19 23.01 -28.65
CA ILE A 156 -6.95 22.26 -28.95
C ILE A 156 -6.37 21.65 -27.67
N VAL A 157 -6.41 22.38 -26.56
CA VAL A 157 -5.81 21.98 -25.28
C VAL A 157 -6.59 20.84 -24.62
N VAL A 158 -7.92 20.83 -24.70
CA VAL A 158 -8.78 19.77 -24.10
C VAL A 158 -8.43 18.35 -24.59
N PRO A 159 -8.34 18.05 -25.90
CA PRO A 159 -7.96 16.71 -26.36
C PRO A 159 -6.50 16.38 -26.05
N LEU A 160 -5.61 17.38 -26.02
CA LEU A 160 -4.20 17.20 -25.65
C LEU A 160 -4.08 16.78 -24.17
N ILE A 161 -4.84 17.43 -23.29
CA ILE A 161 -4.98 17.08 -21.88
C ILE A 161 -5.52 15.66 -21.72
N TYR A 162 -6.59 15.30 -22.43
CA TYR A 162 -7.16 13.95 -22.35
C TYR A 162 -6.12 12.88 -22.73
N LYS A 163 -5.35 13.13 -23.79
CA LYS A 163 -4.26 12.24 -24.23
C LYS A 163 -3.14 12.13 -23.19
N LEU A 164 -2.76 13.25 -22.55
CA LEU A 164 -1.79 13.29 -21.45
C LEU A 164 -2.25 12.46 -20.25
N VAL A 165 -3.51 12.62 -19.82
CA VAL A 165 -4.09 11.85 -18.72
C VAL A 165 -4.09 10.35 -19.03
N ALA A 166 -4.50 9.97 -20.25
CA ALA A 166 -4.47 8.57 -20.69
C ALA A 166 -3.05 7.97 -20.68
N LEU A 167 -2.05 8.75 -21.09
CA LEU A 167 -0.64 8.36 -21.06
C LEU A 167 -0.17 8.13 -19.62
N ILE A 168 -0.50 9.05 -18.71
CA ILE A 168 -0.15 8.93 -17.28
C ILE A 168 -0.79 7.67 -16.66
N ILE A 169 -2.07 7.40 -16.94
CA ILE A 169 -2.73 6.17 -16.48
C ILE A 169 -2.01 4.93 -16.99
N THR A 170 -1.57 4.94 -18.25
CA THR A 170 -0.84 3.83 -18.86
C THR A 170 0.53 3.62 -18.19
N LEU A 171 1.25 4.71 -17.88
CA LEU A 171 2.52 4.65 -17.15
C LEU A 171 2.34 4.12 -15.74
N ILE A 172 1.31 4.59 -15.02
CA ILE A 172 0.98 4.12 -13.68
C ILE A 172 0.70 2.61 -13.71
N LYS A 173 -0.17 2.14 -14.60
CA LYS A 173 -0.44 0.70 -14.77
C LYS A 173 0.83 -0.10 -15.07
N LYS A 174 1.72 0.43 -15.91
CA LYS A 174 3.00 -0.22 -16.25
C LYS A 174 3.95 -0.29 -15.06
N LEU A 175 4.02 0.77 -14.25
CA LEU A 175 4.78 0.83 -13.00
C LEU A 175 4.24 -0.20 -12.00
N TYR A 176 2.93 -0.19 -11.73
CA TYR A 176 2.30 -1.17 -10.85
C TYR A 176 2.55 -2.61 -11.32
N LYS A 177 2.44 -2.89 -12.63
CA LYS A 177 2.73 -4.22 -13.18
C LYS A 177 4.19 -4.63 -12.97
N LYS A 178 5.14 -3.74 -13.27
CA LYS A 178 6.58 -4.02 -13.06
C LYS A 178 6.89 -4.29 -11.60
N ILE A 179 6.37 -3.47 -10.70
CA ILE A 179 6.67 -3.60 -9.28
C ILE A 179 5.97 -4.83 -8.68
N ALA A 180 4.72 -5.12 -9.08
CA ALA A 180 4.05 -6.37 -8.70
C ALA A 180 4.86 -7.61 -9.11
N LEU A 181 5.47 -7.59 -10.30
CA LEU A 181 6.29 -8.69 -10.83
C LEU A 181 7.62 -8.86 -10.05
N ILE A 182 8.21 -7.76 -9.57
CA ILE A 182 9.38 -7.78 -8.69
C ILE A 182 9.01 -8.37 -7.32
N ILE A 183 7.86 -7.97 -6.76
CA ILE A 183 7.40 -8.41 -5.43
C ILE A 183 6.97 -9.88 -5.42
N THR A 184 6.37 -10.39 -6.51
CA THR A 184 6.01 -11.81 -6.64
C THR A 184 7.16 -12.69 -7.12
N GLY A 185 8.36 -12.14 -7.31
CA GLY A 185 9.57 -12.92 -7.63
C GLY A 185 9.44 -13.76 -8.90
N GLY A 186 8.88 -13.19 -9.98
CA GLY A 186 8.74 -13.92 -11.25
C GLY A 186 7.69 -15.04 -11.25
N VAL A 187 6.75 -15.07 -10.30
CA VAL A 187 5.63 -16.02 -10.33
C VAL A 187 4.39 -15.37 -10.95
N PHE A 188 4.49 -15.03 -12.23
CA PHE A 188 3.35 -14.99 -13.16
C PHE A 188 3.72 -15.92 -14.31
N CYS A 189 3.56 -17.23 -14.10
CA CYS A 189 3.17 -18.08 -15.22
C CYS A 189 1.74 -17.68 -15.55
N GLU A 190 1.57 -17.10 -16.74
CA GLU A 190 0.31 -17.05 -17.45
C GLU A 190 -0.42 -18.39 -17.32
N ASN A 191 -1.70 -18.32 -16.96
CA ASN A 191 -2.65 -19.39 -17.19
C ASN A 191 -3.99 -18.75 -17.58
#